data_AF-A0A372KKC9-F1
#
_entry.id   AF-A0A372KKC9-F1
#
_cell.length_a   1.000
_cell.length_b   1.000
_cell.length_c   1.000
_cell.angle_alpha   90.00
_cell.angle_beta   90.00
_cell.angle_gamma   90.00
#
_symmetry.space_group_name_H-M   'P 1'
#
loop_
_entity.id
_entity.type
_entity.pdbx_description
1 polymer ?
#
loop_
_entity_poly.entity_id
_entity_poly.type
_entity_poly.pdbx_seq_one_letter_code
_entity_poly.pdbx_strand_id
1 'polypeptide(L)'
;MGKFKNFISKSFGRIRSFFVKSENKNVKFRKADKKLVEVKLKRISQTTANRIFVGFIAGLILLSALTIMSNAFRAVKKPEQTQVVAANGEKRAYANQINLFMTGFLTAYFSGDENISDYYGPGVDIRSINTNWQERQLTNFVLVETTDEVATYRVTYVVKQEDEWLSETKVISVPYKEKNGRFYVSDLPYFINWDNYIAKIKGNYQLKNQDYSDGDYDEAKRYVEAFFKAYCSGDDTQLSPFSKNVKALGGVKFVSVDYFYFVEEEKQLVAIAQVSFSDKFDVIFSENFTLYLTTDKNRETYHVKEMVNGIVEKYKSEVQ
;
A
#
# COMPACT_ATOMS: atom_id res chain seq x y z
N MET A 1 -34.94 2.83 -77.60
CA MET A 1 -35.76 2.81 -76.37
C MET A 1 -34.82 2.89 -75.18
N GLY A 2 -34.92 3.79 -74.21
CA GLY A 2 -35.80 4.93 -73.97
C GLY A 2 -35.13 5.74 -72.84
N LYS A 3 -34.91 7.03 -73.08
CA LYS A 3 -34.25 7.96 -72.16
C LYS A 3 -35.18 8.30 -71.00
N PHE A 4 -34.73 8.08 -69.78
CA PHE A 4 -35.32 8.64 -68.56
C PHE A 4 -34.60 9.95 -68.21
N LYS A 5 -35.30 11.08 -68.29
CA LYS A 5 -35.40 12.07 -67.19
C LYS A 5 -36.14 13.35 -67.64
N ASN A 6 -36.90 13.88 -66.68
CA ASN A 6 -37.36 15.26 -66.50
C ASN A 6 -38.80 15.60 -66.89
N PHE A 7 -39.63 15.79 -65.86
CA PHE A 7 -40.64 16.85 -65.78
C PHE A 7 -40.81 17.17 -64.27
N ILE A 8 -40.33 18.32 -63.77
CA ILE A 8 -41.08 19.60 -63.56
C ILE A 8 -42.01 19.47 -62.32
N SER A 9 -42.04 20.34 -61.30
CA SER A 9 -41.89 21.80 -61.29
C SER A 9 -41.88 22.35 -59.85
N LYS A 10 -41.15 23.46 -59.68
CA LYS A 10 -41.49 24.68 -58.90
C LYS A 10 -41.83 24.54 -57.41
N SER A 11 -40.89 25.02 -56.59
CA SER A 11 -41.21 26.14 -55.70
C SER A 11 -39.98 27.03 -55.49
N PHE A 12 -40.18 28.32 -55.77
CA PHE A 12 -39.46 29.52 -55.37
C PHE A 12 -37.95 29.48 -55.05
N GLY A 13 -37.18 30.19 -55.87
CA GLY A 13 -35.76 30.40 -55.68
C GLY A 13 -35.38 31.68 -54.95
N ARG A 14 -34.08 31.71 -54.63
CA ARG A 14 -33.16 32.86 -54.56
C ARG A 14 -33.07 33.57 -53.19
N ILE A 15 -32.31 32.97 -52.27
CA ILE A 15 -31.60 33.72 -51.22
C ILE A 15 -30.10 33.47 -51.41
N ARG A 16 -29.40 34.54 -51.81
CA ARG A 16 -27.95 34.60 -51.99
C ARG A 16 -27.26 34.49 -50.63
N SER A 17 -26.33 33.57 -50.54
CA SER A 17 -25.37 33.43 -49.44
C SER A 17 -24.49 34.68 -49.34
N PHE A 18 -24.64 35.46 -48.27
CA PHE A 18 -23.70 36.49 -47.86
C PHE A 18 -22.47 35.82 -47.24
N PHE A 19 -21.48 35.52 -48.08
CA PHE A 19 -20.11 35.33 -47.62
C PHE A 19 -19.54 36.71 -47.26
N VAL A 20 -19.25 36.90 -45.98
CA VAL A 20 -18.53 38.06 -45.47
C VAL A 20 -17.12 38.03 -46.05
N LYS A 21 -16.90 38.90 -47.03
CA LYS A 21 -15.62 39.20 -47.67
C LYS A 21 -14.77 39.99 -46.67
N SER A 22 -13.89 39.30 -45.94
CA SER A 22 -12.88 39.98 -45.13
C SER A 22 -11.91 40.70 -46.06
N GLU A 23 -11.93 42.03 -46.05
CA GLU A 23 -10.99 42.86 -46.76
C GLU A 23 -9.56 42.51 -46.35
N ASN A 24 -8.79 42.08 -47.35
CA ASN A 24 -7.37 41.83 -47.25
C ASN A 24 -6.64 43.18 -47.17
N LYS A 25 -6.65 43.81 -46.00
CA LYS A 25 -5.75 44.93 -45.71
C LYS A 25 -4.33 44.37 -45.71
N ASN A 26 -3.60 44.63 -46.80
CA ASN A 26 -2.16 44.45 -46.91
C ASN A 26 -1.47 45.34 -45.85
N VAL A 27 -1.39 44.85 -44.61
CA VAL A 27 -0.51 45.40 -43.59
C VAL A 27 0.91 45.03 -44.03
N LYS A 28 1.60 45.98 -44.68
CA LYS A 28 3.04 45.89 -44.87
C LYS A 28 3.68 45.96 -43.48
N PHE A 29 3.94 44.81 -42.87
CA PHE A 29 4.77 44.73 -41.69
C PHE A 29 6.11 45.38 -42.02
N ARG A 30 6.45 46.47 -41.32
CA ARG A 30 7.81 47.00 -41.36
C ARG A 30 8.74 45.86 -40.92
N LYS A 31 9.62 45.40 -41.81
CA LYS A 31 10.68 44.48 -41.41
C LYS A 31 11.44 45.18 -40.28
N ALA A 32 11.46 44.58 -39.10
CA ALA A 32 12.30 45.06 -38.02
C ALA A 32 13.75 45.01 -38.51
N ASP A 33 14.48 46.11 -38.37
CA ASP A 33 15.92 46.14 -38.62
C ASP A 33 16.56 45.10 -37.71
N LYS A 34 17.01 43.98 -38.30
CA LYS A 34 17.85 43.02 -37.59
C LYS A 34 19.19 43.69 -37.36
N LYS A 35 19.31 44.45 -36.26
CA LYS A 35 20.63 44.74 -35.70
C LYS A 35 21.23 43.38 -35.39
N LEU A 36 22.29 43.02 -36.12
CA LEU A 36 23.18 41.94 -35.73
C LEU A 36 23.66 42.29 -34.33
N VAL A 37 23.08 41.66 -33.31
CA VAL A 37 23.63 41.71 -31.97
C VAL A 37 24.92 40.92 -32.07
N GLU A 38 26.04 41.60 -32.21
CA GLU A 38 27.34 41.00 -31.97
C GLU A 38 27.29 40.42 -30.56
N VAL A 39 27.22 39.10 -30.45
CA VAL A 39 27.37 38.40 -29.18
C VAL A 39 28.80 38.63 -28.76
N LYS A 40 29.06 39.73 -28.06
CA LYS A 40 30.31 39.95 -27.38
C LYS A 40 30.41 38.86 -26.32
N LEU A 41 31.19 37.82 -26.60
CA LEU A 41 31.60 36.83 -25.61
C LEU A 41 32.14 37.63 -24.42
N LYS A 42 31.38 37.65 -23.32
CA LYS A 42 31.79 38.33 -22.10
C LYS A 42 33.05 37.60 -21.63
N ARG A 43 34.23 38.19 -21.81
CA ARG A 43 35.49 37.62 -21.32
C ARG A 43 35.40 37.61 -19.80
N ILE A 44 35.05 36.45 -19.26
CA ILE A 44 35.05 36.21 -17.82
C ILE A 44 36.52 36.23 -17.39
N SER A 45 36.86 37.03 -16.37
CA SER A 45 38.24 37.06 -15.86
C SER A 45 38.62 35.69 -15.34
N GLN A 46 39.90 35.33 -15.45
CA GLN A 46 40.41 34.05 -14.95
C GLN A 46 40.09 33.83 -13.46
N THR A 47 40.08 34.91 -12.67
CA THR A 47 39.68 34.88 -11.25
C THR A 47 38.20 34.53 -11.04
N THR A 48 37.32 34.96 -11.94
CA THR A 48 35.88 34.63 -11.87
C THR A 48 35.64 33.21 -12.36
N ALA A 49 36.34 32.76 -13.40
CA ALA A 49 36.30 31.39 -13.88
C ALA A 49 36.77 30.40 -12.80
N ASN A 50 37.87 30.73 -12.10
CA ASN A 50 38.37 29.91 -10.99
C ASN A 50 37.37 29.83 -9.83
N ARG A 51 36.65 30.92 -9.51
CA ARG A 51 35.59 30.89 -8.48
C ARG A 51 34.41 29.99 -8.87
N ILE A 52 33.97 30.06 -10.13
CA ILE A 52 32.91 29.19 -10.65
C ILE A 52 33.35 27.73 -10.63
N PHE A 53 34.60 27.45 -11.03
CA PHE A 53 35.17 26.11 -11.04
C PHE A 53 35.30 25.51 -9.64
N VAL A 54 35.80 26.28 -8.67
CA VAL A 54 35.88 25.85 -7.26
C VAL A 54 34.49 25.64 -6.67
N GLY A 55 33.53 26.52 -6.97
CA GLY A 55 32.13 26.33 -6.56
C GLY A 55 31.50 25.06 -7.13
N PHE A 56 31.81 24.73 -8.39
CA PHE A 56 31.36 23.50 -9.03
C PHE A 56 31.96 22.24 -8.39
N ILE A 57 33.27 22.24 -8.10
CA ILE A 57 33.95 21.12 -7.41
C ILE A 57 33.38 20.95 -6.00
N ALA A 58 33.22 22.05 -5.24
CA ALA A 58 32.63 22.00 -3.91
C ALA A 58 31.19 21.45 -3.94
N GLY A 59 30.40 21.84 -4.95
CA GLY A 59 29.06 21.30 -5.17
C GLY A 59 29.03 19.79 -5.45
N LEU A 60 29.97 19.29 -6.26
CA LEU A 60 30.09 17.84 -6.54
C LEU A 60 30.48 17.02 -5.30
N ILE A 61 31.37 17.55 -4.46
CA ILE A 61 31.76 16.92 -3.19
C ILE A 61 30.55 16.87 -2.23
N LEU A 62 29.75 17.94 -2.18
CA LEU A 62 28.54 17.99 -1.36
C LEU A 62 27.46 17.00 -1.84
N LEU A 63 27.29 16.86 -3.15
CA LEU A 63 26.38 15.88 -3.77
C LEU A 63 26.79 14.43 -3.47
N SER A 64 28.10 14.15 -3.46
CA SER A 64 28.61 12.81 -3.14
C SER A 64 28.56 12.49 -1.63
N ALA A 65 28.67 13.49 -0.75
CA ALA A 65 28.36 13.31 0.68
C ALA A 65 26.86 13.01 0.92
N LEU A 66 25.96 13.66 0.16
CA LEU A 66 24.52 13.42 0.25
C LEU A 66 24.11 12.01 -0.21
N THR A 67 24.76 11.44 -1.23
CA THR A 67 24.47 10.05 -1.66
C THR A 67 24.95 9.02 -0.64
N ILE A 68 26.10 9.25 0.02
CA ILE A 68 26.57 8.41 1.13
C ILE A 68 25.60 8.48 2.31
N MET A 69 25.13 9.69 2.68
CA MET A 69 24.09 9.86 3.71
C MET A 69 22.76 9.20 3.34
N SER A 70 22.35 9.23 2.07
CA SER A 70 21.10 8.60 1.59
C SER A 70 21.12 7.06 1.74
N ASN A 71 22.26 6.44 1.42
CA ASN A 71 22.45 5.00 1.60
C ASN A 71 22.57 4.61 3.08
N ALA A 72 23.25 5.43 3.89
CA ALA A 72 23.31 5.24 5.34
C ALA A 72 21.92 5.40 5.99
N PHE A 73 21.09 6.34 5.54
CA PHE A 73 19.70 6.50 6.04
C PHE A 73 18.80 5.31 5.66
N ARG A 74 19.04 4.66 4.51
CA ARG A 74 18.39 3.40 4.14
C ARG A 74 18.82 2.23 5.02
N ALA A 75 20.09 2.17 5.43
CA ALA A 75 20.57 1.17 6.40
C ALA A 75 20.06 1.42 7.83
N VAL A 76 19.68 2.67 8.17
CA VAL A 76 19.11 3.05 9.47
C VAL A 76 17.60 2.83 9.56
N LYS A 77 16.89 2.68 8.42
CA LYS A 77 15.54 2.10 8.42
C LYS A 77 15.63 0.60 8.73
N LYS A 78 15.79 0.29 10.02
CA LYS A 78 15.50 -1.05 10.55
C LYS A 78 14.07 -1.40 10.12
N PRO A 79 13.83 -2.61 9.59
CA PRO A 79 12.47 -3.08 9.34
C PRO A 79 11.67 -2.94 10.63
N GLU A 80 10.46 -2.41 10.50
CA GLU A 80 9.57 -2.07 11.60
C GLU A 80 9.33 -3.32 12.45
N GLN A 81 9.92 -3.34 13.65
CA GLN A 81 9.83 -4.45 14.59
C GLN A 81 8.38 -4.56 15.08
N THR A 82 7.62 -5.48 14.51
CA THR A 82 6.24 -5.73 14.90
C THR A 82 6.25 -6.39 16.29
N GLN A 83 5.84 -5.64 17.31
CA GLN A 83 5.66 -6.17 18.66
C GLN A 83 4.39 -7.02 18.71
N VAL A 84 4.53 -8.30 19.05
CA VAL A 84 3.39 -9.19 19.31
C VAL A 84 2.86 -8.89 20.72
N VAL A 85 1.56 -8.64 20.84
CA VAL A 85 0.89 -8.28 22.11
C VAL A 85 0.60 -9.56 22.91
N ALA A 86 1.20 -9.70 24.10
CA ALA A 86 0.82 -10.69 25.10
C ALA A 86 0.66 -10.05 26.49
N ALA A 87 -0.33 -10.51 27.26
CA ALA A 87 -0.95 -9.83 28.39
C ALA A 87 -0.18 -9.86 29.75
N ASN A 88 1.10 -10.25 29.80
CA ASN A 88 1.85 -10.37 31.06
C ASN A 88 3.21 -9.65 31.00
N GLY A 89 3.40 -8.64 31.86
CA GLY A 89 4.56 -7.74 31.85
C GLY A 89 5.92 -8.40 32.03
N GLU A 90 6.04 -9.41 32.91
CA GLU A 90 7.30 -10.13 33.15
C GLU A 90 7.67 -11.06 31.97
N LYS A 91 6.70 -11.80 31.44
CA LYS A 91 6.89 -12.62 30.23
C LYS A 91 7.27 -11.77 29.02
N ARG A 92 6.76 -10.53 28.93
CA ARG A 92 7.15 -9.56 27.89
C ARG A 92 8.59 -9.11 28.02
N ALA A 93 9.05 -8.79 29.23
CA ALA A 93 10.43 -8.37 29.46
C ALA A 93 11.41 -9.50 29.06
N TYR A 94 11.08 -10.74 29.43
CA TYR A 94 11.85 -11.92 29.05
C TYR A 94 11.89 -12.15 27.53
N ALA A 95 10.72 -12.15 26.87
CA ALA A 95 10.62 -12.28 25.42
C ALA A 95 11.38 -11.17 24.66
N ASN A 96 11.38 -9.94 25.17
CA ASN A 96 12.14 -8.83 24.59
C ASN A 96 13.66 -9.04 24.70
N GLN A 97 14.14 -9.55 25.85
CA GLN A 97 15.57 -9.85 26.05
C GLN A 97 16.04 -10.96 25.09
N ILE A 98 15.24 -12.02 24.95
CA ILE A 98 15.49 -13.08 23.98
C ILE A 98 15.47 -12.52 22.57
N ASN A 99 14.49 -11.69 22.22
CA ASN A 99 14.40 -11.10 20.90
C ASN A 99 15.61 -10.21 20.56
N LEU A 100 16.15 -9.50 21.55
CA LEU A 100 17.37 -8.71 21.38
C LEU A 100 18.59 -9.61 21.13
N PHE A 101 18.76 -10.69 21.91
CA PHE A 101 19.81 -11.68 21.70
C PHE A 101 19.69 -12.33 20.31
N MET A 102 18.49 -12.78 19.95
CA MET A 102 18.18 -13.43 18.67
C MET A 102 18.38 -12.50 17.48
N THR A 103 18.19 -11.19 17.64
CA THR A 103 18.51 -10.21 16.59
C THR A 103 19.99 -10.31 16.18
N GLY A 104 20.90 -10.35 17.16
CA GLY A 104 22.33 -10.49 16.91
C GLY A 104 22.65 -11.84 16.27
N PHE A 105 22.12 -12.92 16.85
CA PHE A 105 22.32 -14.27 16.36
C PHE A 105 21.84 -14.46 14.93
N LEU A 106 20.58 -14.11 14.61
CA LEU A 106 20.00 -14.29 13.28
C LEU A 106 20.74 -13.47 12.23
N THR A 107 21.16 -12.25 12.58
CA THR A 107 21.98 -11.44 11.68
C THR A 107 23.29 -12.15 11.36
N ALA A 108 24.03 -12.61 12.38
CA ALA A 108 25.28 -13.34 12.20
C ALA A 108 25.08 -14.66 11.42
N TYR A 109 24.00 -15.39 11.71
CA TYR A 109 23.66 -16.68 11.10
C TYR A 109 23.39 -16.55 9.60
N PHE A 110 22.61 -15.55 9.19
CA PHE A 110 22.25 -15.35 7.79
C PHE A 110 23.32 -14.59 6.99
N SER A 111 24.10 -13.73 7.63
CA SER A 111 25.25 -13.06 6.99
C SER A 111 26.50 -13.93 6.93
N GLY A 112 26.52 -15.08 7.60
CA GLY A 112 27.67 -15.97 7.70
C GLY A 112 28.89 -15.28 8.33
N ASP A 113 28.64 -14.52 9.41
CA ASP A 113 29.67 -13.86 10.21
C ASP A 113 30.58 -14.90 10.88
N GLU A 114 31.89 -14.66 10.88
CA GLU A 114 32.88 -15.53 11.52
C GLU A 114 32.65 -15.66 13.04
N ASN A 115 32.04 -14.64 13.65
CA ASN A 115 31.73 -14.60 15.08
C ASN A 115 30.42 -15.32 15.44
N ILE A 116 29.78 -16.01 14.49
CA ILE A 116 28.55 -16.79 14.77
C ILE A 116 28.77 -17.84 15.86
N SER A 117 30.00 -18.33 16.01
CA SER A 117 30.39 -19.29 17.05
C SER A 117 30.24 -18.74 18.48
N ASP A 118 30.35 -17.42 18.69
CA ASP A 118 30.22 -16.78 20.01
C ASP A 118 28.80 -16.89 20.59
N TYR A 119 27.81 -17.14 19.74
CA TYR A 119 26.42 -17.31 20.16
C TYR A 119 26.12 -18.72 20.67
N TYR A 120 26.93 -19.72 20.33
CA TYR A 120 26.63 -21.13 20.63
C TYR A 120 27.17 -21.57 21.99
N GLY A 121 26.39 -22.42 22.64
CA GLY A 121 26.79 -23.10 23.86
C GLY A 121 27.84 -24.20 23.63
N PRO A 122 28.42 -24.73 24.71
CA PRO A 122 29.38 -25.82 24.63
C PRO A 122 28.75 -27.06 24.00
N GLY A 123 29.49 -27.73 23.10
CA GLY A 123 29.09 -29.00 22.50
C GLY A 123 28.31 -28.88 21.18
N VAL A 124 27.99 -27.67 20.72
CA VAL A 124 27.40 -27.47 19.39
C VAL A 124 28.52 -27.40 18.34
N ASP A 125 28.50 -28.31 17.38
CA ASP A 125 29.50 -28.42 16.31
C ASP A 125 28.94 -27.86 14.99
N ILE A 126 29.47 -26.72 14.54
CA ILE A 126 28.99 -26.01 13.35
C ILE A 126 29.91 -26.32 12.16
N ARG A 127 29.61 -27.42 11.46
CA ARG A 127 30.45 -27.90 10.34
C ARG A 127 30.21 -27.19 9.01
N SER A 128 29.09 -26.46 8.87
CA SER A 128 28.60 -25.91 7.60
C SER A 128 29.10 -24.52 7.24
N ILE A 129 29.85 -23.85 8.13
CA ILE A 129 30.27 -22.44 7.92
C ILE A 129 31.19 -22.27 6.70
N ASN A 130 31.88 -23.33 6.24
CA ASN A 130 33.00 -23.20 5.31
C ASN A 130 32.86 -23.89 3.94
N THR A 131 31.73 -24.52 3.60
CA THR A 131 31.69 -25.42 2.42
C THR A 131 30.93 -24.93 1.19
N ASN A 132 30.11 -23.87 1.28
CA ASN A 132 29.45 -23.28 0.11
C ASN A 132 28.84 -21.90 0.44
N TRP A 133 29.67 -20.92 0.81
CA TRP A 133 29.17 -19.60 1.21
C TRP A 133 28.69 -18.82 -0.02
N GLN A 134 27.38 -18.83 -0.25
CA GLN A 134 26.71 -17.83 -1.08
C GLN A 134 26.50 -16.58 -0.23
N GLU A 135 26.74 -15.41 -0.84
CA GLU A 135 26.49 -14.11 -0.21
C GLU A 135 25.00 -14.03 0.15
N ARG A 136 24.70 -13.93 1.44
CA ARG A 136 23.35 -13.97 2.00
C ARG A 136 23.18 -12.84 2.99
N GLN A 137 22.00 -12.24 3.03
CA GLN A 137 21.70 -11.12 3.93
C GLN A 137 20.29 -11.24 4.47
N LEU A 138 20.16 -11.15 5.80
CA LEU A 138 18.86 -11.04 6.46
C LEU A 138 18.25 -9.66 6.17
N THR A 139 17.06 -9.62 5.60
CA THR A 139 16.36 -8.37 5.29
C THR A 139 15.24 -8.08 6.29
N ASN A 140 14.60 -9.12 6.83
CA ASN A 140 13.56 -8.98 7.84
C ASN A 140 13.49 -10.20 8.74
N PHE A 141 13.07 -10.02 9.99
CA PHE A 141 12.65 -11.11 10.86
C PHE A 141 11.58 -10.64 11.82
N VAL A 142 10.60 -11.50 12.09
CA VAL A 142 9.50 -11.23 13.01
C VAL A 142 9.39 -12.40 13.97
N LEU A 143 9.32 -12.09 15.27
CA LEU A 143 9.10 -13.09 16.30
C LEU A 143 7.69 -13.68 16.13
N VAL A 144 7.60 -15.01 15.99
CA VAL A 144 6.34 -15.75 15.88
C VAL A 144 5.90 -16.21 17.26
N GLU A 145 6.79 -16.91 17.97
CA GLU A 145 6.53 -17.43 19.31
C GLU A 145 7.83 -17.62 20.09
N THR A 146 7.72 -17.64 21.41
CA THR A 146 8.84 -17.96 22.30
C THR A 146 8.32 -18.85 23.41
N THR A 147 8.99 -19.98 23.57
CA THR A 147 8.87 -20.90 24.70
C THR A 147 10.14 -20.81 25.55
N ASP A 148 10.21 -21.53 26.67
CA ASP A 148 11.38 -21.52 27.55
C ASP A 148 12.65 -22.13 26.90
N GLU A 149 12.50 -22.88 25.80
CA GLU A 149 13.61 -23.61 25.15
C GLU A 149 13.83 -23.22 23.68
N VAL A 150 12.81 -22.67 23.01
CA VAL A 150 12.84 -22.38 21.57
C VAL A 150 12.21 -21.04 21.26
N ALA A 151 12.90 -20.24 20.45
CA ALA A 151 12.36 -19.02 19.85
C ALA A 151 12.17 -19.22 18.35
N THR A 152 10.96 -18.93 17.86
CA THR A 152 10.58 -19.15 16.47
C THR A 152 10.37 -17.83 15.77
N TYR A 153 10.94 -17.70 14.57
CA TYR A 153 10.95 -16.49 13.78
C TYR A 153 10.50 -16.74 12.34
N ARG A 154 9.74 -15.81 11.78
CA ARG A 154 9.59 -15.68 10.33
C ARG A 154 10.72 -14.80 9.83
N VAL A 155 11.58 -15.33 8.98
CA VAL A 155 12.76 -14.64 8.43
C VAL A 155 12.62 -14.45 6.94
N THR A 156 13.00 -13.28 6.45
CA THR A 156 13.19 -12.98 5.04
C THR A 156 14.65 -12.66 4.82
N TYR A 157 15.30 -13.35 3.89
CA TYR A 157 16.69 -13.13 3.53
C TYR A 157 16.85 -13.16 2.03
N VAL A 158 17.87 -12.48 1.53
CA VAL A 158 18.26 -12.50 0.12
C VAL A 158 19.50 -13.36 -0.04
N VAL A 159 19.55 -14.11 -1.14
CA VAL A 159 20.71 -14.90 -1.57
C VAL A 159 21.17 -14.34 -2.90
N LYS A 160 22.47 -14.09 -3.04
CA LYS A 160 23.06 -13.75 -4.32
C LYS A 160 23.26 -15.02 -5.14
N GLN A 161 22.55 -15.10 -6.26
CA GLN A 161 22.73 -16.15 -7.24
C GLN A 161 23.12 -15.48 -8.55
N GLU A 162 24.35 -15.75 -9.01
CA GLU A 162 24.96 -15.06 -10.16
C GLU A 162 24.97 -13.53 -9.94
N ASP A 163 24.23 -12.76 -10.74
CA ASP A 163 24.11 -11.30 -10.65
C ASP A 163 22.77 -10.83 -10.07
N GLU A 164 21.90 -11.75 -9.62
CA GLU A 164 20.58 -11.44 -9.08
C GLU A 164 20.49 -11.72 -7.57
N TRP A 165 19.73 -10.89 -6.87
CA TRP A 165 19.36 -11.10 -5.48
C TRP A 165 17.97 -11.72 -5.39
N LEU A 166 17.92 -12.98 -4.98
CA LEU A 166 16.68 -13.72 -4.81
C LEU A 166 16.23 -13.66 -3.35
N SER A 167 14.98 -13.28 -3.12
CA SER A 167 14.39 -13.18 -1.78
C SER A 167 13.66 -14.45 -1.40
N GLU A 168 13.97 -15.02 -0.24
CA GLU A 168 13.26 -16.15 0.36
C GLU A 168 12.67 -15.75 1.71
N THR A 169 11.49 -16.30 2.02
CA THR A 169 10.88 -16.18 3.36
C THR A 169 10.64 -17.57 3.94
N LYS A 170 11.16 -17.83 5.14
CA LYS A 170 11.05 -19.12 5.84
C LYS A 170 10.72 -18.90 7.32
N VAL A 171 10.35 -19.98 8.01
CA VAL A 171 10.20 -19.99 9.46
C VAL A 171 11.33 -20.79 10.06
N ILE A 172 12.05 -20.20 11.01
CA ILE A 172 13.20 -20.80 11.67
C ILE A 172 12.97 -20.87 13.17
N SER A 173 13.23 -22.02 13.76
CA SER A 173 13.25 -22.25 15.20
C SER A 173 14.69 -22.27 15.69
N VAL A 174 14.96 -21.55 16.78
CA VAL A 174 16.29 -21.43 17.39
C VAL A 174 16.22 -21.95 18.82
N PRO A 175 16.76 -23.15 19.09
CA PRO A 175 16.91 -23.66 20.45
C PRO A 175 17.88 -22.80 21.26
N TYR A 176 17.48 -22.38 22.45
CA TYR A 176 18.31 -21.52 23.31
C TYR A 176 18.18 -21.91 24.77
N LYS A 177 19.17 -21.48 25.56
CA LYS A 177 19.16 -21.63 27.02
C LYS A 177 19.69 -20.37 27.67
N GLU A 178 19.29 -20.17 28.91
CA GLU A 178 19.80 -19.10 29.75
C GLU A 178 20.82 -19.64 30.76
N LYS A 179 21.90 -18.89 30.98
CA LYS A 179 22.86 -19.11 32.07
C LYS A 179 23.24 -17.76 32.65
N ASN A 180 22.94 -17.55 33.93
CA ASN A 180 23.28 -16.34 34.68
C ASN A 180 22.77 -15.04 34.01
N GLY A 181 21.51 -15.01 33.53
CA GLY A 181 20.94 -13.83 32.87
C GLY A 181 21.45 -13.57 31.45
N ARG A 182 22.16 -14.54 30.85
CA ARG A 182 22.67 -14.47 29.47
C ARG A 182 22.17 -15.65 28.67
N PHE A 183 21.89 -15.41 27.40
CA PHE A 183 21.39 -16.43 26.48
C PHE A 183 22.50 -16.99 25.60
N TYR A 184 22.35 -18.25 25.22
CA TYR A 184 23.17 -18.89 24.19
C TYR A 184 22.29 -19.83 23.36
N VAL A 185 22.68 -20.04 22.11
CA VAL A 185 22.06 -21.00 21.21
C VAL A 185 22.51 -22.39 21.64
N SER A 186 21.54 -23.23 22.01
CA SER A 186 21.82 -24.52 22.65
C SER A 186 21.90 -25.68 21.67
N ASP A 187 21.40 -25.49 20.44
CA ASP A 187 21.49 -26.45 19.33
C ASP A 187 21.33 -25.73 17.99
N LEU A 188 21.55 -26.42 16.87
CA LEU A 188 21.46 -25.85 15.53
C LEU A 188 20.02 -25.38 15.21
N PRO A 189 19.86 -24.20 14.61
CA PRO A 189 18.57 -23.75 14.10
C PRO A 189 18.01 -24.70 13.04
N TYR A 190 16.69 -24.85 13.01
CA TYR A 190 16.00 -25.66 12.02
C TYR A 190 14.80 -24.93 11.43
N PHE A 191 14.54 -25.16 10.14
CA PHE A 191 13.38 -24.58 9.47
C PHE A 191 12.14 -25.42 9.71
N ILE A 192 11.00 -24.76 9.86
CA ILE A 192 9.69 -25.39 9.98
C ILE A 192 8.76 -24.88 8.88
N ASN A 193 7.70 -25.66 8.58
CA ASN A 193 6.70 -25.24 7.61
C ASN A 193 5.73 -24.22 8.24
N TRP A 194 5.53 -23.09 7.55
CA TRP A 194 4.57 -22.05 7.91
C TRP A 194 3.13 -22.57 7.99
N ASP A 195 2.77 -23.58 7.18
CA ASP A 195 1.42 -24.14 7.11
C ASP A 195 0.88 -24.63 8.47
N ASN A 196 1.76 -24.93 9.42
CA ASN A 196 1.38 -25.36 10.77
C ASN A 196 0.69 -24.25 11.59
N TYR A 197 0.89 -22.97 11.24
CA TYR A 197 0.27 -21.83 11.92
C TYR A 197 -1.04 -21.37 11.26
N ILE A 198 -1.37 -21.90 10.08
CA ILE A 198 -2.60 -21.55 9.37
C ILE A 198 -3.69 -22.56 9.75
N ALA A 199 -4.76 -22.06 10.39
CA ALA A 199 -5.92 -22.88 10.67
C ALA A 199 -6.59 -23.35 9.37
N LYS A 200 -6.66 -24.66 9.15
CA LYS A 200 -7.40 -25.26 8.02
C LYS A 200 -8.89 -25.29 8.33
N ILE A 201 -9.56 -24.15 8.13
CA ILE A 201 -11.00 -24.02 8.33
C ILE A 201 -11.71 -24.38 7.03
N LYS A 202 -12.58 -25.41 7.08
CA LYS A 202 -13.54 -25.68 6.02
C LYS A 202 -14.71 -24.72 6.16
N GLY A 203 -15.00 -23.94 5.14
CA GLY A 203 -16.13 -23.02 5.12
C GLY A 203 -16.35 -22.46 3.72
N ASN A 204 -17.51 -21.84 3.51
CA ASN A 204 -17.74 -21.04 2.32
C ASN A 204 -16.96 -19.72 2.48
N TYR A 205 -16.06 -19.44 1.56
CA TYR A 205 -15.26 -18.21 1.57
C TYR A 205 -16.00 -17.01 0.94
N GLN A 206 -17.20 -17.24 0.42
CA GLN A 206 -18.06 -16.22 -0.18
C GLN A 206 -19.27 -16.02 0.72
N LEU A 207 -19.61 -14.76 0.97
CA LEU A 207 -20.88 -14.42 1.59
C LEU A 207 -21.99 -14.92 0.67
N LYS A 208 -23.02 -15.56 1.23
CA LYS A 208 -24.19 -15.97 0.45
C LYS A 208 -24.87 -14.73 -0.07
N ASN A 209 -25.14 -14.68 -1.38
CA ASN A 209 -25.97 -13.63 -1.92
C ASN A 209 -27.38 -13.74 -1.34
N GLN A 210 -27.88 -12.64 -0.76
CA GLN A 210 -29.29 -12.50 -0.45
C GLN A 210 -30.06 -12.43 -1.77
N ASP A 211 -30.99 -13.36 -1.97
CA ASP A 211 -31.93 -13.31 -3.09
C ASP A 211 -32.88 -12.13 -2.86
N TYR A 212 -32.67 -11.05 -3.61
CA TYR A 212 -33.57 -9.91 -3.62
C TYR A 212 -34.66 -10.15 -4.67
N SER A 213 -35.94 -9.96 -4.34
CA SER A 213 -36.93 -9.67 -5.38
C SER A 213 -36.55 -8.38 -6.10
N ASP A 214 -36.96 -8.23 -7.36
CA ASP A 214 -36.67 -7.03 -8.16
C ASP A 214 -37.10 -5.75 -7.42
N GLY A 215 -36.12 -5.04 -6.85
CA GLY A 215 -36.27 -3.70 -6.26
C GLY A 215 -36.12 -3.58 -4.74
N ASP A 216 -36.09 -4.69 -3.98
CA ASP A 216 -36.40 -4.65 -2.53
C ASP A 216 -35.44 -3.84 -1.65
N TYR A 217 -34.26 -3.44 -2.13
CA TYR A 217 -33.38 -2.52 -1.39
C TYR A 217 -32.61 -1.58 -2.31
N ASP A 218 -33.09 -1.31 -3.53
CA ASP A 218 -32.33 -0.55 -4.52
C ASP A 218 -31.99 0.87 -4.04
N GLU A 219 -32.89 1.48 -3.28
CA GLU A 219 -32.62 2.78 -2.67
C GLU A 219 -31.55 2.71 -1.59
N ALA A 220 -31.63 1.71 -0.70
CA ALA A 220 -30.62 1.51 0.35
C ALA A 220 -29.26 1.18 -0.26
N LYS A 221 -29.20 0.37 -1.33
CA LYS A 221 -27.97 0.06 -2.08
C LYS A 221 -27.33 1.33 -2.63
N ARG A 222 -28.09 2.13 -3.41
CA ARG A 222 -27.61 3.41 -3.95
C ARG A 222 -27.14 4.36 -2.85
N TYR A 223 -27.88 4.40 -1.74
CA TYR A 223 -27.53 5.23 -0.60
C TYR A 223 -26.20 4.81 0.02
N VAL A 224 -26.01 3.53 0.30
CA VAL A 224 -24.76 2.99 0.88
C VAL A 224 -23.58 3.18 -0.08
N GLU A 225 -23.76 3.00 -1.38
CA GLU A 225 -22.73 3.31 -2.37
C GLU A 225 -22.34 4.80 -2.35
N ALA A 226 -23.32 5.70 -2.30
CA ALA A 226 -23.07 7.13 -2.22
C ALA A 226 -22.36 7.51 -0.91
N PHE A 227 -22.77 6.89 0.21
CA PHE A 227 -22.07 7.01 1.49
C PHE A 227 -20.61 6.59 1.37
N PHE A 228 -20.29 5.44 0.77
CA PHE A 228 -18.89 5.00 0.65
C PHE A 228 -18.04 5.87 -0.29
N LYS A 229 -18.64 6.44 -1.35
CA LYS A 229 -17.98 7.47 -2.17
C LYS A 229 -17.62 8.70 -1.35
N ALA A 230 -18.56 9.18 -0.52
CA ALA A 230 -18.32 10.32 0.37
C ALA A 230 -17.34 9.97 1.51
N TYR A 231 -17.40 8.75 2.04
CA TYR A 231 -16.50 8.25 3.06
C TYR A 231 -15.06 8.27 2.58
N CYS A 232 -14.79 7.83 1.34
CA CYS A 232 -13.44 7.83 0.76
C CYS A 232 -12.96 9.20 0.27
N SER A 233 -13.75 10.27 0.43
CA SER A 233 -13.35 11.61 -0.02
C SER A 233 -12.21 12.22 0.80
N GLY A 234 -12.04 11.76 2.04
CA GLY A 234 -11.18 12.40 3.04
C GLY A 234 -11.71 13.76 3.54
N ASP A 235 -12.94 14.14 3.21
CA ASP A 235 -13.58 15.41 3.58
C ASP A 235 -14.88 15.16 4.36
N ASP A 236 -14.86 15.45 5.66
CA ASP A 236 -16.03 15.30 6.55
C ASP A 236 -17.24 16.13 6.08
N THR A 237 -17.03 17.23 5.34
CA THR A 237 -18.13 18.05 4.83
C THR A 237 -18.91 17.31 3.74
N GLN A 238 -18.24 16.51 2.91
CA GLN A 238 -18.87 15.67 1.89
C GLN A 238 -19.58 14.47 2.50
N LEU A 239 -19.09 13.94 3.62
CA LEU A 239 -19.70 12.84 4.35
C LEU A 239 -20.89 13.26 5.23
N SER A 240 -20.89 14.51 5.70
CA SER A 240 -21.90 15.05 6.63
C SER A 240 -23.38 14.85 6.23
N PRO A 241 -23.77 14.86 4.93
CA PRO A 241 -25.14 14.55 4.53
C PRO A 241 -25.54 13.11 4.82
N PHE A 242 -24.58 12.18 4.86
CA PHE A 242 -24.83 10.76 5.04
C PHE A 242 -24.68 10.31 6.50
N SER A 243 -23.69 10.86 7.21
CA SER A 243 -23.46 10.56 8.62
C SER A 243 -22.88 11.76 9.37
N LYS A 244 -23.30 11.92 10.63
CA LYS A 244 -22.69 12.87 11.58
C LYS A 244 -21.64 12.23 12.48
N ASN A 245 -21.62 10.90 12.56
CA ASN A 245 -20.84 10.15 13.55
C ASN A 245 -19.66 9.41 12.92
N VAL A 246 -19.66 9.24 11.60
CA VAL A 246 -18.55 8.64 10.85
C VAL A 246 -17.63 9.76 10.34
N LYS A 247 -16.32 9.52 10.37
CA LYS A 247 -15.30 10.41 9.80
C LYS A 247 -14.90 9.94 8.41
N ALA A 248 -14.62 10.87 7.51
CA ALA A 248 -14.14 10.53 6.19
C ALA A 248 -12.73 9.91 6.25
N LEU A 249 -12.49 8.91 5.41
CA LEU A 249 -11.23 8.23 5.22
C LEU A 249 -10.52 8.81 3.98
N GLY A 250 -9.35 9.41 4.20
CA GLY A 250 -8.49 9.90 3.12
C GLY A 250 -7.49 8.86 2.64
N GLY A 251 -6.95 9.04 1.44
CA GLY A 251 -5.84 8.24 0.91
C GLY A 251 -6.25 6.96 0.17
N VAL A 252 -7.55 6.70 0.05
CA VAL A 252 -8.13 5.58 -0.69
C VAL A 252 -9.24 6.08 -1.62
N LYS A 253 -9.57 5.31 -2.65
CA LYS A 253 -10.66 5.58 -3.58
C LYS A 253 -11.69 4.47 -3.50
N PHE A 254 -12.97 4.83 -3.54
CA PHE A 254 -14.05 3.86 -3.71
C PHE A 254 -13.99 3.21 -5.10
N VAL A 255 -14.07 1.88 -5.17
CA VAL A 255 -14.13 1.12 -6.42
C VAL A 255 -15.54 0.55 -6.63
N SER A 256 -15.99 -0.30 -5.72
CA SER A 256 -17.29 -0.99 -5.81
C SER A 256 -17.79 -1.40 -4.43
N VAL A 257 -19.11 -1.60 -4.32
CA VAL A 257 -19.64 -2.50 -3.30
C VAL A 257 -19.81 -3.86 -3.96
N ASP A 258 -19.06 -4.84 -3.49
CA ASP A 258 -19.01 -6.18 -4.09
C ASP A 258 -20.19 -7.03 -3.62
N TYR A 259 -20.65 -6.77 -2.39
CA TYR A 259 -21.69 -7.54 -1.76
C TYR A 259 -22.55 -6.68 -0.83
N PHE A 260 -23.85 -7.00 -0.76
CA PHE A 260 -24.81 -6.43 0.18
C PHE A 260 -25.64 -7.54 0.82
N TYR A 261 -25.85 -7.46 2.12
CA TYR A 261 -26.90 -8.18 2.86
C TYR A 261 -27.62 -7.20 3.77
N PHE A 262 -28.95 -7.13 3.66
CA PHE A 262 -29.78 -6.28 4.48
C PHE A 262 -30.53 -7.10 5.53
N VAL A 263 -30.43 -6.67 6.78
CA VAL A 263 -31.17 -7.22 7.92
C VAL A 263 -32.11 -6.15 8.44
N GLU A 264 -33.41 -6.44 8.43
CA GLU A 264 -34.41 -5.59 9.04
C GLU A 264 -34.45 -5.79 10.56
N GLU A 265 -34.24 -4.72 11.33
CA GLU A 265 -34.51 -4.69 12.76
C GLU A 265 -35.69 -3.74 13.02
N GLU A 266 -36.37 -3.89 14.18
CA GLU A 266 -37.62 -3.17 14.51
C GLU A 266 -37.59 -1.65 14.29
N LYS A 267 -36.41 -1.02 14.33
CA LYS A 267 -36.25 0.45 14.25
C LYS A 267 -35.18 0.93 13.28
N GLN A 268 -34.52 0.03 12.57
CA GLN A 268 -33.41 0.37 11.68
C GLN A 268 -33.18 -0.72 10.65
N LEU A 269 -32.63 -0.33 9.51
CA LEU A 269 -32.13 -1.25 8.51
C LEU A 269 -30.63 -1.43 8.75
N VAL A 270 -30.15 -2.67 8.75
CA VAL A 270 -28.73 -2.95 8.89
C VAL A 270 -28.19 -3.44 7.57
N ALA A 271 -27.18 -2.77 7.04
CA ALA A 271 -26.52 -3.14 5.80
C ALA A 271 -25.15 -3.72 6.09
N ILE A 272 -24.95 -4.98 5.71
CA ILE A 272 -23.65 -5.65 5.71
C ILE A 272 -23.12 -5.54 4.30
N ALA A 273 -21.97 -4.91 4.13
CA ALA A 273 -21.39 -4.64 2.82
C ALA A 273 -19.95 -5.11 2.75
N GLN A 274 -19.57 -5.77 1.66
CA GLN A 274 -18.17 -5.90 1.28
C GLN A 274 -17.87 -4.80 0.26
N VAL A 275 -16.87 -3.98 0.53
CA VAL A 275 -16.52 -2.83 -0.30
C VAL A 275 -15.08 -2.94 -0.74
N SER A 276 -14.86 -2.76 -2.04
CA SER A 276 -13.54 -2.67 -2.62
C SER A 276 -13.09 -1.22 -2.73
N PHE A 277 -11.86 -0.97 -2.29
CA PHE A 277 -11.16 0.29 -2.38
C PHE A 277 -9.89 0.12 -3.20
N SER A 278 -9.36 1.22 -3.72
CA SER A 278 -7.99 1.27 -4.24
C SER A 278 -7.16 2.30 -3.50
N ASP A 279 -5.89 2.00 -3.28
CA ASP A 279 -4.95 2.98 -2.77
C ASP A 279 -4.44 3.91 -3.89
N LYS A 280 -3.51 4.80 -3.53
CA LYS A 280 -2.86 5.73 -4.49
C LYS A 280 -1.99 5.04 -5.56
N PHE A 281 -1.70 3.75 -5.40
CA PHE A 281 -0.94 2.93 -6.34
C PHE A 281 -1.86 1.98 -7.14
N ASP A 282 -3.18 2.20 -7.06
CA ASP A 282 -4.21 1.39 -7.70
C ASP A 282 -4.21 -0.09 -7.25
N VAL A 283 -3.67 -0.37 -6.06
CA VAL A 283 -3.80 -1.68 -5.41
C VAL A 283 -5.21 -1.78 -4.83
N ILE A 284 -5.97 -2.79 -5.29
CA ILE A 284 -7.34 -3.04 -4.83
C ILE A 284 -7.31 -3.93 -3.58
N PHE A 285 -8.07 -3.55 -2.57
CA PHE A 285 -8.32 -4.34 -1.37
C PHE A 285 -9.78 -4.21 -0.95
N SER A 286 -10.29 -5.23 -0.27
CA SER A 286 -11.69 -5.27 0.16
C SER A 286 -11.80 -5.27 1.68
N GLU A 287 -12.78 -4.55 2.20
CA GLU A 287 -13.14 -4.55 3.61
C GLU A 287 -14.63 -4.88 3.77
N ASN A 288 -14.96 -5.57 4.85
CA ASN A 288 -16.35 -5.77 5.25
C ASN A 288 -16.76 -4.65 6.21
N PHE A 289 -18.03 -4.25 6.15
CA PHE A 289 -18.63 -3.26 7.04
C PHE A 289 -20.02 -3.69 7.47
N THR A 290 -20.38 -3.27 8.69
CA THR A 290 -21.76 -3.31 9.18
C THR A 290 -22.22 -1.87 9.42
N LEU A 291 -23.25 -1.44 8.68
CA LEU A 291 -23.83 -0.10 8.73
C LEU A 291 -25.20 -0.15 9.39
N TYR A 292 -25.43 0.71 10.37
CA TYR A 292 -26.73 0.88 11.00
C TYR A 292 -27.44 2.09 10.41
N LEU A 293 -28.44 1.83 9.55
CA LEU A 293 -29.18 2.84 8.82
C LEU A 293 -30.46 3.19 9.56
N THR A 294 -30.61 4.45 9.94
CA THR A 294 -31.89 4.98 10.41
C THR A 294 -32.66 5.57 9.23
N THR A 295 -33.92 5.18 9.10
CA THR A 295 -34.87 5.82 8.18
C THR A 295 -35.43 7.09 8.84
N ASP A 296 -35.16 8.25 8.24
CA ASP A 296 -35.86 9.47 8.63
C ASP A 296 -37.27 9.44 8.00
N LYS A 297 -38.28 9.12 8.83
CA LYS A 297 -39.69 9.06 8.42
C LYS A 297 -40.21 10.37 7.81
N ASN A 298 -39.52 11.50 8.05
CA ASN A 298 -39.93 12.81 7.53
C ASN A 298 -39.22 13.20 6.23
N ARG A 299 -38.16 12.48 5.82
CA ARG A 299 -37.33 12.83 4.66
C ARG A 299 -37.20 11.73 3.61
N GLU A 300 -37.85 10.58 3.82
CA GLU A 300 -37.77 9.41 2.93
C GLU A 300 -36.31 9.06 2.57
N THR A 301 -35.40 9.15 3.54
CA THR A 301 -33.98 8.92 3.27
C THR A 301 -33.31 8.20 4.43
N TYR A 302 -32.20 7.55 4.12
CA TYR A 302 -31.37 6.83 5.08
C TYR A 302 -30.33 7.76 5.68
N HIS A 303 -29.89 7.44 6.89
CA HIS A 303 -28.71 8.03 7.54
C HIS A 303 -27.90 6.95 8.21
N VAL A 304 -26.58 6.95 8.00
CA VAL A 304 -25.67 6.05 8.72
C VAL A 304 -25.51 6.59 10.13
N LYS A 305 -26.15 5.95 11.09
CA LYS A 305 -26.02 6.28 12.52
C LYS A 305 -24.68 5.81 13.07
N GLU A 306 -24.24 4.64 12.63
CA GLU A 306 -23.03 3.95 13.08
C GLU A 306 -22.48 3.05 11.97
N MET A 307 -21.16 2.93 11.91
CA MET A 307 -20.43 2.04 11.00
C MET A 307 -19.38 1.28 11.81
N VAL A 308 -19.31 -0.03 11.60
CA VAL A 308 -18.33 -0.92 12.23
C VAL A 308 -17.53 -1.62 11.12
N ASN A 309 -16.20 -1.65 11.25
CA ASN A 309 -15.36 -2.48 10.39
C ASN A 309 -15.59 -3.96 10.72
N GLY A 310 -15.85 -4.76 9.70
CA GLY A 310 -16.15 -6.18 9.77
C GLY A 310 -17.65 -6.50 9.82
N ILE A 311 -17.93 -7.80 9.92
CA ILE A 311 -19.28 -8.35 10.10
C ILE A 311 -19.48 -8.60 11.59
N VAL A 312 -20.43 -7.90 12.20
CA VAL A 312 -20.75 -8.06 13.62
C VAL A 312 -21.24 -9.48 13.90
N GLU A 313 -20.79 -10.07 15.01
CA GLU A 313 -20.99 -11.49 15.36
C GLU A 313 -22.43 -11.97 15.21
N LYS A 314 -23.40 -11.16 15.66
CA LYS A 314 -24.83 -11.49 15.59
C LYS A 314 -25.37 -11.72 14.18
N TYR A 315 -24.69 -11.24 13.14
CA TYR A 315 -25.11 -11.39 11.75
C TYR A 315 -24.27 -12.38 10.95
N LYS A 316 -23.24 -12.98 11.55
CA LYS A 316 -22.39 -13.94 10.82
C LYS A 316 -23.19 -15.13 10.29
N SER A 317 -24.18 -15.61 11.04
CA SER A 317 -25.06 -16.70 10.61
C SER A 317 -25.95 -16.34 9.43
N GLU A 318 -26.30 -15.06 9.26
CA GLU A 318 -27.15 -14.60 8.16
C GLU A 318 -26.42 -14.63 6.81
N VAL A 319 -25.10 -14.44 6.84
CA VAL A 319 -24.27 -14.25 5.63
C VAL A 319 -23.39 -15.44 5.26
N GLN A 320 -23.30 -16.48 6.10
CA GLN A 320 -22.42 -17.66 5.93
C GLN A 320 -23.14 -18.91 5.42
#